data_AF-A0A2H1WB77-F1
#
_entry.id   AF-A0A2H1WB77-F1
#
_cell.length_a   1.000
_cell.length_b   1.000
_cell.length_c   1.000
_cell.angle_alpha   90.00
_cell.angle_beta   90.00
_cell.angle_gamma   90.00
#
_symmetry.space_group_name_H-M   'P 1'
#
loop_
_entity.id
_entity.type
_entity.pdbx_description
1 polymer ?
#
loop_
_entity_poly.entity_id
_entity_poly.type
_entity_poly.pdbx_seq_one_letter_code
_entity_poly.pdbx_strand_id
1 'polypeptide(L)'
;MLAKRQKMDITRNFQSYAWCKPDWCYPSMSKETNELLRQCADLPPVQLCDDVEELINKSKAFPIPFPIQTVRLEKLKARRSIDKLKKNIVSTYPLIHERVLLLITHFLIYKREYGSSIEKELYKDMSVPQFIDRLLKKRAVNFMGAADSYLLLSGEKGSDGWESVGTMNQKPPLVLENCLSYDEMKVSAMVYVSGHTECINAGERRNSGVVREDNIETEAVIIGAIGPRFQREFRMDCEDVLVSAEQNVPEQGYGEEVTPTTCLNVLKNTYVRNNASGRHMWRQMWAEFYQVHSYTYEELTGYISVSNTKDAQKKYTDRYVQLSRPHHVFDNEVYYKRLAVIADTVFIEADHRAQLENKMAYVNIIGCGLGVWKISKHQVDVYVLSVLARLRHLLRGSGLQHVADVNFAFITPSDTILAMFSNATGSSKTAEYKTFFENKKHPNGGINVTIKSREPSSKLVGADAGKLLVLTYPWDGNAHPGNEF
;
A
#
# COMPACT_ATOMS: atom_id res chain seq x y z
N MET A 1 5.58 -8.74 -45.56
CA MET A 1 6.45 -7.71 -44.95
C MET A 1 6.23 -7.70 -43.45
N LEU A 2 7.11 -8.36 -42.69
CA LEU A 2 7.11 -8.26 -41.23
C LEU A 2 7.65 -6.89 -40.85
N ALA A 3 6.76 -5.99 -40.42
CA ALA A 3 7.17 -4.73 -39.82
C ALA A 3 8.06 -5.05 -38.61
N LYS A 4 9.32 -4.58 -38.64
CA LYS A 4 10.19 -4.52 -37.47
C LYS A 4 9.41 -3.80 -36.37
N ARG A 5 8.85 -4.55 -35.40
CA ARG A 5 8.33 -3.96 -34.15
C ARG A 5 9.51 -3.23 -33.52
N GLN A 6 9.46 -1.91 -33.57
CA GLN A 6 10.43 -1.04 -32.92
C GLN A 6 10.42 -1.42 -31.43
N LYS A 7 11.57 -1.86 -30.92
CA LYS A 7 11.74 -2.24 -29.52
C LYS A 7 11.47 -1.00 -28.67
N MET A 8 10.26 -0.86 -28.13
CA MET A 8 9.92 0.25 -27.25
C MET A 8 10.68 0.05 -25.96
N ASP A 9 11.74 0.84 -25.78
CA ASP A 9 12.48 0.88 -24.54
C ASP A 9 11.57 1.42 -23.43
N ILE A 10 11.12 0.53 -22.55
CA ILE A 10 10.26 0.85 -21.40
C ILE A 10 10.86 1.99 -20.57
N THR A 11 12.19 2.13 -20.58
CA THR A 11 12.92 3.12 -19.80
C THR A 11 12.80 4.54 -20.40
N ARG A 12 12.52 4.71 -21.69
CA ARG A 12 12.26 6.05 -22.27
C ARG A 12 10.82 6.52 -22.05
N ASN A 13 9.88 5.59 -21.85
CA ASN A 13 8.45 5.92 -21.74
C ASN A 13 8.05 6.52 -20.38
N PHE A 14 8.74 6.22 -19.28
CA PHE A 14 8.32 6.77 -17.98
C PHE A 14 8.34 8.30 -17.93
N GLN A 15 9.24 8.95 -18.68
CA GLN A 15 9.33 10.40 -18.75
C GLN A 15 8.25 11.03 -19.63
N SER A 16 7.56 10.25 -20.48
CA SER A 16 6.48 10.75 -21.33
C SER A 16 5.12 10.72 -20.65
N TYR A 17 4.97 10.01 -19.53
CA TYR A 17 3.74 10.00 -18.75
C TYR A 17 3.71 11.18 -17.77
N ALA A 18 2.80 12.14 -18.00
CA ALA A 18 2.72 13.36 -17.20
C ALA A 18 2.49 13.12 -15.69
N TRP A 19 1.89 11.98 -15.34
CA TRP A 19 1.63 11.57 -13.96
C TRP A 19 2.81 10.83 -13.30
N CYS A 20 3.78 10.35 -14.07
CA CYS A 20 4.91 9.58 -13.54
C CYS A 20 6.02 10.54 -13.07
N LYS A 21 5.93 10.95 -11.80
CA LYS A 21 6.89 11.88 -11.18
C LYS A 21 7.71 11.17 -10.11
N PRO A 22 8.83 10.52 -10.49
CA PRO A 22 9.65 9.77 -9.54
C PRO A 22 10.36 10.65 -8.51
N ASP A 23 10.61 11.91 -8.84
CA ASP A 23 11.13 12.90 -7.90
C ASP A 23 9.96 13.44 -7.07
N TRP A 24 9.95 13.08 -5.79
CA TRP A 24 8.88 13.42 -4.86
C TRP A 24 9.49 14.01 -3.58
N CYS A 25 9.44 15.34 -3.44
CA CYS A 25 10.03 16.04 -2.30
C CYS A 25 9.27 15.71 -1.02
N TYR A 26 9.90 15.71 0.16
CA TYR A 26 9.18 15.49 1.42
C TYR A 26 8.17 16.62 1.71
N PRO A 27 7.10 16.35 2.48
CA PRO A 27 6.24 17.39 3.02
C PRO A 27 7.03 18.37 3.89
N SER A 28 6.46 19.55 4.14
CA SER A 28 7.06 20.56 5.00
C SER A 28 7.14 20.07 6.45
N MET A 29 8.17 20.54 7.16
CA MET A 29 8.36 20.26 8.57
C MET A 29 8.25 21.55 9.37
N SER A 30 7.31 21.59 10.32
CA SER A 30 7.19 22.64 11.32
C SER A 30 8.03 22.32 12.56
N LYS A 31 8.07 23.24 13.52
CA LYS A 31 8.70 22.96 14.83
C LYS A 31 7.99 21.80 15.54
N GLU A 32 6.66 21.80 15.52
CA GLU A 32 5.84 20.78 16.17
C GLU A 32 5.98 19.40 15.51
N THR A 33 6.05 19.33 14.17
CA THR A 33 6.32 18.04 13.49
C THR A 33 7.68 17.48 13.87
N ASN A 34 8.71 18.33 13.98
CA ASN A 34 10.04 17.90 14.42
C ASN A 34 10.02 17.40 15.87
N GLU A 35 9.27 18.04 16.77
CA GLU A 35 9.11 17.59 18.15
C GLU A 35 8.43 16.22 18.22
N LEU A 36 7.38 15.98 17.42
CA LEU A 36 6.72 14.67 17.33
C LEU A 36 7.65 13.58 16.78
N LEU A 37 8.47 13.89 15.77
CA LEU A 37 9.42 12.91 15.21
C LEU A 37 10.55 12.55 16.19
N ARG A 38 11.01 13.51 17.01
CA ARG A 38 12.05 13.22 18.03
C ARG A 38 11.61 12.15 19.02
N GLN A 39 10.31 12.11 19.35
CA GLN A 39 9.74 11.06 20.20
C GLN A 39 9.93 9.64 19.62
N CYS A 40 10.06 9.50 18.29
CA CYS A 40 10.38 8.21 17.67
C CYS A 40 11.85 7.82 17.87
N ALA A 41 12.77 8.79 17.91
CA ALA A 41 14.20 8.55 18.11
C ALA A 41 14.54 8.26 19.58
N ASP A 42 13.74 8.78 20.51
CA ASP A 42 13.92 8.62 21.95
C ASP A 42 13.31 7.31 22.51
N LEU A 43 12.81 6.43 21.64
CA LEU A 43 12.25 5.14 22.05
C LEU A 43 13.34 4.24 22.68
N PRO A 44 13.01 3.52 23.77
CA PRO A 44 13.94 2.55 24.33
C PRO A 44 14.20 1.41 23.33
N PRO A 45 15.38 0.77 23.39
CA PRO A 45 15.65 -0.43 22.62
C PRO A 45 14.56 -1.48 22.84
N VAL A 46 14.01 -2.01 21.75
CA VAL A 46 12.96 -3.03 21.82
C VAL A 46 13.57 -4.35 22.29
N GLN A 47 13.06 -4.87 23.40
CA GLN A 47 13.34 -6.25 23.82
C GLN A 47 12.34 -7.19 23.15
N LEU A 48 12.79 -7.88 22.11
CA LEU A 48 11.98 -8.86 21.40
C LEU A 48 11.84 -10.14 22.23
N CYS A 49 10.62 -10.68 22.32
CA CYS A 49 10.36 -11.98 22.94
C CYS A 49 10.37 -13.05 21.84
N ASP A 50 11.17 -14.11 22.03
CA ASP A 50 11.22 -15.29 21.17
C ASP A 50 10.60 -16.53 21.84
N ASP A 51 9.88 -16.36 22.96
CA ASP A 51 9.26 -17.46 23.70
C ASP A 51 8.09 -18.06 22.90
N VAL A 52 8.35 -19.24 22.35
CA VAL A 52 7.41 -20.00 21.55
C VAL A 52 6.20 -20.44 22.38
N GLU A 53 6.37 -20.83 23.63
CA GLU A 53 5.25 -21.30 24.47
C GLU A 53 4.39 -20.13 24.95
N GLU A 54 4.99 -18.99 25.27
CA GLU A 54 4.25 -17.75 25.57
C GLU A 54 3.34 -17.36 24.39
N LEU A 55 3.88 -17.38 23.16
CA LEU A 55 3.10 -17.06 21.96
C LEU A 55 2.05 -18.11 21.61
N ILE A 56 2.30 -19.39 21.90
CA ILE A 56 1.28 -20.43 21.79
C ILE A 56 0.13 -20.15 22.76
N ASN A 57 0.43 -19.77 24.00
CA ASN A 57 -0.59 -19.43 24.99
C ASN A 57 -1.38 -18.18 24.59
N LYS A 58 -0.71 -17.14 24.08
CA LYS A 58 -1.37 -15.96 23.49
C LYS A 58 -2.26 -16.32 22.31
N SER A 59 -1.79 -17.20 21.41
CA SER A 59 -2.60 -17.70 20.30
C SER A 59 -3.83 -18.48 20.79
N LYS A 60 -3.72 -19.29 21.85
CA LYS A 60 -4.85 -20.01 22.45
C LYS A 60 -5.86 -19.08 23.11
N ALA A 61 -5.40 -17.99 23.69
CA ALA A 61 -6.23 -16.96 24.32
C ALA A 61 -6.76 -15.90 23.34
N PHE A 62 -6.47 -16.03 22.04
CA PHE A 62 -6.95 -15.07 21.03
C PHE A 62 -8.49 -15.09 21.00
N PRO A 63 -9.17 -13.93 21.03
CA PRO A 63 -10.60 -13.86 21.34
C PRO A 63 -11.49 -14.40 20.22
N ILE A 64 -11.00 -14.44 18.99
CA ILE A 64 -11.71 -15.00 17.84
C ILE A 64 -11.08 -16.35 17.45
N PRO A 65 -11.88 -17.42 17.22
CA PRO A 65 -11.34 -18.69 16.78
C PRO A 65 -10.61 -18.56 15.44
N PHE A 66 -9.40 -19.13 15.36
CA PHE A 66 -8.71 -19.25 14.08
C PHE A 66 -9.46 -20.24 13.16
N PRO A 67 -9.61 -19.91 11.86
CA PRO A 67 -10.33 -20.71 10.87
C PRO A 67 -9.71 -22.09 10.66
N ILE A 68 -8.37 -22.18 10.78
CA ILE A 68 -7.59 -23.40 10.62
C ILE A 68 -6.50 -23.47 11.68
N GLN A 69 -6.03 -24.69 11.94
CA GLN A 69 -5.01 -24.95 12.96
C GLN A 69 -3.61 -25.18 12.36
N THR A 70 -3.51 -25.49 11.07
CA THR A 70 -2.28 -26.00 10.45
C THR A 70 -1.13 -25.00 10.39
N VAL A 71 -1.44 -23.70 10.39
CA VAL A 71 -0.48 -22.58 10.39
C VAL A 71 -0.18 -22.01 11.78
N ARG A 72 -0.81 -22.52 12.84
CA ARG A 72 -0.58 -22.02 14.20
C ARG A 72 0.75 -22.56 14.74
N LEU A 73 1.46 -21.75 15.54
CA LEU A 73 2.73 -22.12 16.16
C LEU A 73 2.69 -23.47 16.89
N GLU A 74 1.59 -23.79 17.57
CA GLU A 74 1.41 -25.08 18.25
C GLU A 74 1.48 -26.29 17.30
N LYS A 75 0.99 -26.15 16.06
CA LYS A 75 1.08 -27.21 15.04
C LYS A 75 2.40 -27.15 14.29
N LEU A 76 2.95 -25.96 14.07
CA LEU A 76 4.24 -25.78 13.40
C LEU A 76 5.41 -26.33 14.22
N LYS A 77 5.39 -26.21 15.56
CA LYS A 77 6.46 -26.74 16.43
C LYS A 77 6.66 -28.25 16.35
N ALA A 78 5.66 -28.99 15.87
CA ALA A 78 5.78 -30.43 15.64
C ALA A 78 6.49 -30.78 14.32
N ARG A 79 6.68 -29.82 13.42
CA ARG A 79 7.19 -30.04 12.05
C ARG A 79 8.42 -29.21 11.70
N ARG A 80 8.74 -28.20 12.51
CA ARG A 80 9.81 -27.21 12.27
C ARG A 80 10.67 -27.09 13.52
N SER A 81 11.95 -26.76 13.32
CA SER A 81 12.87 -26.56 14.44
C SER A 81 12.46 -25.34 15.27
N ILE A 82 12.69 -25.41 16.58
CA ILE A 82 12.37 -24.31 17.49
C ILE A 82 13.17 -23.05 17.16
N ASP A 83 14.45 -23.18 16.81
CA ASP A 83 15.31 -22.04 16.44
C ASP A 83 14.76 -21.27 15.23
N LYS A 84 14.17 -21.99 14.27
CA LYS A 84 13.53 -21.39 13.10
C LYS A 84 12.28 -20.62 13.47
N LEU A 85 11.44 -21.19 14.34
CA LEU A 85 10.24 -20.50 14.82
C LEU A 85 10.61 -19.24 15.62
N LYS A 86 11.64 -19.32 16.48
CA LYS A 86 12.21 -18.18 17.20
C LYS A 86 12.67 -17.08 16.26
N LYS A 87 13.44 -17.44 15.22
CA LYS A 87 13.86 -16.51 14.16
C LYS A 87 12.65 -15.83 13.52
N ASN A 88 11.61 -16.58 13.15
CA ASN A 88 10.42 -16.00 12.52
C ASN A 88 9.70 -15.01 13.44
N ILE A 89 9.52 -15.38 14.72
CA ILE A 89 8.88 -14.55 15.74
C ILE A 89 9.56 -13.17 15.86
N VAL A 90 10.87 -13.15 16.12
CA VAL A 90 11.61 -11.89 16.33
C VAL A 90 11.79 -11.08 15.06
N SER A 91 11.51 -11.68 13.91
CA SER A 91 11.66 -11.01 12.61
C SER A 91 10.44 -10.22 12.16
N THR A 92 9.31 -10.34 12.87
CA THR A 92 8.06 -9.68 12.47
C THR A 92 7.98 -8.27 13.04
N TYR A 93 7.78 -7.28 12.18
CA TYR A 93 7.65 -5.87 12.57
C TYR A 93 6.76 -5.08 11.61
N PRO A 94 6.17 -3.96 12.07
CA PRO A 94 5.48 -3.03 11.20
C PRO A 94 6.47 -2.29 10.28
N LEU A 95 6.02 -2.01 9.07
CA LEU A 95 6.76 -1.32 8.02
C LEU A 95 6.04 -0.05 7.63
N ILE A 96 6.77 1.06 7.62
CA ILE A 96 6.21 2.39 7.35
C ILE A 96 7.20 3.15 6.49
N HIS A 97 6.70 3.70 5.38
CA HIS A 97 7.48 4.59 4.54
C HIS A 97 7.72 5.92 5.29
N GLU A 98 8.93 6.46 5.26
CA GLU A 98 9.30 7.66 6.05
C GLU A 98 8.37 8.87 5.80
N ARG A 99 7.90 9.07 4.56
CA ARG A 99 6.88 10.08 4.22
C ARG A 99 5.58 9.91 5.00
N VAL A 100 5.18 8.67 5.27
CA VAL A 100 3.96 8.37 6.05
C VAL A 100 4.18 8.73 7.51
N LEU A 101 5.41 8.67 8.04
CA LEU A 101 5.72 9.22 9.38
C LEU A 101 5.46 10.73 9.43
N LEU A 102 5.86 11.46 8.39
CA LEU A 102 5.57 12.90 8.29
C LEU A 102 4.05 13.15 8.21
N LEU A 103 3.33 12.38 7.39
CA LEU A 103 1.87 12.44 7.33
C LEU A 103 1.22 12.18 8.71
N ILE A 104 1.71 11.22 9.48
CA ILE A 104 1.21 10.94 10.83
C ILE A 104 1.39 12.17 11.73
N THR A 105 2.52 12.88 11.66
CA THR A 105 2.70 14.11 12.43
C THR A 105 1.67 15.18 12.04
N HIS A 106 1.45 15.39 10.75
CA HIS A 106 0.44 16.34 10.27
C HIS A 106 -0.97 15.92 10.69
N PHE A 107 -1.28 14.63 10.63
CA PHE A 107 -2.55 14.06 11.05
C PHE A 107 -2.83 14.33 12.53
N LEU A 108 -1.86 14.07 13.41
CA LEU A 108 -2.01 14.29 14.85
C LEU A 108 -2.22 15.77 15.17
N ILE A 109 -1.43 16.66 14.56
CA ILE A 109 -1.59 18.12 14.70
C ILE A 109 -2.98 18.55 14.23
N TYR A 110 -3.39 18.11 13.05
CA TYR A 110 -4.71 18.40 12.49
C TYR A 110 -5.83 17.93 13.42
N LYS A 111 -5.75 16.70 13.93
CA LYS A 111 -6.80 16.12 14.77
C LYS A 111 -6.91 16.77 16.14
N ARG A 112 -5.80 17.26 16.70
CA ARG A 112 -5.80 18.04 17.95
C ARG A 112 -6.47 19.41 17.77
N GLU A 113 -6.31 20.03 16.62
CA GLU A 113 -6.84 21.37 16.34
C GLU A 113 -8.29 21.35 15.81
N TYR A 114 -8.59 20.46 14.86
CA TYR A 114 -9.83 20.47 14.09
C TYR A 114 -10.73 19.25 14.31
N GLY A 115 -10.27 18.24 15.05
CA GLY A 115 -11.05 17.04 15.34
C GLY A 115 -12.31 17.31 16.16
N SER A 116 -13.19 16.32 16.22
CA SER A 116 -14.32 16.35 17.18
C SER A 116 -13.82 16.40 18.63
N SER A 117 -14.69 16.71 19.60
CA SER A 117 -14.28 16.65 21.02
C SER A 117 -13.78 15.26 21.43
N ILE A 118 -14.34 14.19 20.85
CA ILE A 118 -13.92 12.80 21.09
C ILE A 118 -12.53 12.55 20.51
N GLU A 119 -12.27 13.02 19.29
CA GLU A 119 -10.96 12.90 18.65
C GLU A 119 -9.90 13.71 19.39
N LYS A 120 -10.21 14.97 19.72
CA LYS A 120 -9.29 15.84 20.45
C LYS A 120 -8.87 15.23 21.77
N GLU A 121 -9.80 14.65 22.52
CA GLU A 121 -9.50 13.96 23.78
C GLU A 121 -8.57 12.76 23.55
N LEU A 122 -8.85 11.93 22.54
CA LEU A 122 -8.02 10.77 22.23
C LEU A 122 -6.59 11.15 21.79
N TYR A 123 -6.44 12.17 20.93
CA TYR A 123 -5.16 12.49 20.31
C TYR A 123 -4.33 13.52 21.08
N LYS A 124 -4.90 14.17 22.11
CA LYS A 124 -4.30 15.28 22.87
C LYS A 124 -2.81 15.06 23.17
N ASP A 125 -2.48 13.91 23.74
CA ASP A 125 -1.13 13.57 24.19
C ASP A 125 -0.53 12.37 23.43
N MET A 126 -1.19 11.91 22.35
CA MET A 126 -0.77 10.72 21.61
C MET A 126 0.51 10.96 20.80
N SER A 127 1.54 10.14 20.99
CA SER A 127 2.77 10.19 20.21
C SER A 127 2.64 9.46 18.86
N VAL A 128 3.59 9.70 17.95
CA VAL A 128 3.65 8.99 16.65
C VAL A 128 3.75 7.47 16.85
N PRO A 129 4.61 6.91 17.73
CA PRO A 129 4.64 5.47 18.00
C PRO A 129 3.33 4.92 18.57
N GLN A 130 2.69 5.64 19.49
CA GLN A 130 1.39 5.24 20.05
C GLN A 130 0.30 5.20 18.99
N PHE A 131 0.30 6.15 18.05
CA PHE A 131 -0.63 6.15 16.94
C PHE A 131 -0.39 4.97 16.00
N ILE A 132 0.86 4.66 15.66
CA ILE A 132 1.20 3.47 14.85
C ILE A 132 0.71 2.18 15.52
N ASP A 133 0.95 2.03 16.82
CA ASP A 133 0.46 0.91 17.62
C ASP A 133 -1.06 0.79 17.54
N ARG A 134 -1.76 1.92 17.63
CA ARG A 134 -3.21 2.00 17.51
C ARG A 134 -3.69 1.57 16.11
N LEU A 135 -3.05 2.04 15.04
CA LEU A 135 -3.38 1.65 13.66
C LEU A 135 -3.27 0.14 13.42
N LEU A 136 -2.46 -0.57 14.20
CA LEU A 136 -2.32 -2.04 14.12
C LEU A 136 -3.29 -2.77 15.06
N LYS A 137 -3.48 -2.26 16.28
CA LYS A 137 -4.24 -2.93 17.37
C LYS A 137 -5.76 -2.74 17.29
N LYS A 138 -6.24 -1.67 16.67
CA LYS A 138 -7.67 -1.28 16.68
C LYS A 138 -8.40 -1.58 15.36
N ARG A 139 -7.79 -2.40 14.50
CA ARG A 139 -8.43 -2.94 13.29
C ARG A 139 -9.52 -3.95 13.68
N ALA A 140 -10.52 -4.09 12.82
CA ALA A 140 -11.45 -5.21 12.92
C ALA A 140 -10.70 -6.53 12.65
N VAL A 141 -11.27 -7.67 13.04
CA VAL A 141 -10.75 -8.97 12.60
C VAL A 141 -11.00 -9.16 11.11
N ASN A 142 -12.24 -8.88 10.70
CA ASN A 142 -12.64 -8.86 9.30
C ASN A 142 -13.29 -7.52 8.96
N PHE A 143 -12.97 -7.00 7.77
CA PHE A 143 -13.56 -5.79 7.22
C PHE A 143 -13.62 -5.91 5.69
N MET A 144 -14.82 -5.83 5.10
CA MET A 144 -14.97 -6.09 3.67
C MET A 144 -16.22 -5.46 3.03
N GLY A 145 -16.17 -5.36 1.69
CA GLY A 145 -17.30 -4.91 0.86
C GLY A 145 -17.52 -3.39 0.89
N ALA A 146 -18.52 -2.94 0.12
CA ALA A 146 -18.90 -1.52 0.04
C ALA A 146 -19.79 -1.06 1.21
N ALA A 147 -20.44 -2.02 1.89
CA ALA A 147 -21.24 -1.79 3.10
C ALA A 147 -20.42 -1.97 4.39
N ASP A 148 -19.09 -2.11 4.27
CA ASP A 148 -18.19 -2.23 5.42
C ASP A 148 -18.62 -3.33 6.41
N SER A 149 -18.92 -4.52 5.90
CA SER A 149 -19.24 -5.69 6.73
C SER A 149 -18.04 -6.02 7.62
N TYR A 150 -18.30 -6.31 8.90
CA TYR A 150 -17.25 -6.42 9.90
C TYR A 150 -17.45 -7.53 10.93
N LEU A 151 -16.32 -7.94 11.52
CA LEU A 151 -16.22 -8.69 12.78
C LEU A 151 -15.16 -8.01 13.66
N LEU A 152 -15.54 -7.59 14.86
CA LEU A 152 -14.62 -7.02 15.84
C LEU A 152 -13.93 -8.10 16.69
N LEU A 153 -12.82 -7.75 17.35
CA LEU A 153 -12.13 -8.65 18.28
C LEU A 153 -13.00 -9.09 19.45
N SER A 154 -13.97 -8.27 19.83
CA SER A 154 -14.95 -8.55 20.89
C SER A 154 -16.03 -9.57 20.45
N GLY A 155 -16.11 -9.88 19.15
CA GLY A 155 -17.04 -10.86 18.58
C GLY A 155 -18.27 -10.24 17.91
N GLU A 156 -18.55 -8.96 18.14
CA GLU A 156 -19.64 -8.25 17.47
C GLU A 156 -19.44 -8.20 15.96
N LYS A 157 -20.55 -8.38 15.24
CA LYS A 157 -20.62 -8.35 13.78
C LYS A 157 -21.66 -7.35 13.34
N GLY A 158 -21.45 -6.78 12.17
CA GLY A 158 -22.42 -5.88 11.56
C GLY A 158 -21.98 -5.47 10.17
N SER A 159 -22.67 -4.46 9.66
CA SER A 159 -22.35 -3.76 8.43
C SER A 159 -22.79 -2.32 8.59
N ASP A 160 -22.12 -1.42 7.88
CA ASP A 160 -22.41 0.00 7.82
C ASP A 160 -22.19 0.74 9.16
N GLY A 161 -22.38 2.07 9.15
CA GLY A 161 -22.32 2.93 10.34
C GLY A 161 -20.91 3.35 10.76
N TRP A 162 -19.88 2.90 10.05
CA TRP A 162 -18.48 3.19 10.37
C TRP A 162 -18.11 4.68 10.23
N GLU A 163 -18.83 5.43 9.40
CA GLU A 163 -18.69 6.88 9.25
C GLU A 163 -18.92 7.65 10.55
N SER A 164 -19.64 7.06 11.49
CA SER A 164 -19.92 7.71 12.76
C SER A 164 -18.75 7.64 13.75
N VAL A 165 -17.79 6.71 13.56
CA VAL A 165 -16.68 6.47 14.49
C VAL A 165 -15.79 7.72 14.60
N GLY A 166 -15.62 8.24 15.81
CA GLY A 166 -14.89 9.48 16.08
C GLY A 166 -15.72 10.75 15.95
N THR A 167 -17.01 10.65 15.61
CA THR A 167 -17.95 11.77 15.64
C THR A 167 -18.82 11.74 16.90
N MET A 168 -19.55 12.82 17.17
CA MET A 168 -20.56 12.85 18.24
C MET A 168 -21.71 11.84 18.04
N ASN A 169 -21.83 11.28 16.83
CA ASN A 169 -22.86 10.31 16.48
C ASN A 169 -22.37 8.85 16.59
N GLN A 170 -21.13 8.60 17.04
CA GLN A 170 -20.62 7.25 17.24
C GLN A 170 -21.51 6.45 18.20
N LYS A 171 -21.67 5.15 17.94
CA LYS A 171 -22.51 4.27 18.75
C LYS A 171 -21.82 2.92 18.97
N PRO A 172 -21.89 2.32 20.16
CA PRO A 172 -21.40 0.97 20.38
C PRO A 172 -21.99 -0.04 19.38
N PRO A 173 -21.20 -1.01 18.88
CA PRO A 173 -19.81 -1.27 19.26
C PRO A 173 -18.79 -0.39 18.50
N LEU A 174 -19.23 0.39 17.52
CA LEU A 174 -18.41 1.25 16.66
C LEU A 174 -18.11 2.60 17.33
N VAL A 175 -17.16 2.59 18.26
CA VAL A 175 -16.67 3.80 18.96
C VAL A 175 -15.16 3.93 18.78
N LEU A 176 -14.67 5.17 18.71
CA LEU A 176 -13.26 5.48 18.39
C LEU A 176 -12.29 4.83 19.38
N GLU A 177 -12.68 4.66 20.64
CA GLU A 177 -11.86 3.96 21.63
C GLU A 177 -11.47 2.53 21.18
N ASN A 178 -12.38 1.84 20.49
CA ASN A 178 -12.27 0.43 20.15
C ASN A 178 -12.02 0.16 18.66
N CYS A 179 -12.32 1.12 17.80
CA CYS A 179 -12.21 0.98 16.35
C CYS A 179 -11.41 2.13 15.74
N LEU A 180 -10.81 1.89 14.58
CA LEU A 180 -10.28 2.97 13.74
C LEU A 180 -11.44 3.79 13.14
N SER A 181 -11.30 5.12 13.08
CA SER A 181 -12.16 5.95 12.21
C SER A 181 -11.72 5.84 10.74
N TYR A 182 -12.55 6.27 9.79
CA TYR A 182 -12.15 6.33 8.37
C TYR A 182 -10.90 7.18 8.13
N ASP A 183 -10.74 8.25 8.91
CA ASP A 183 -9.58 9.12 8.82
C ASP A 183 -8.30 8.38 9.24
N GLU A 184 -8.39 7.54 10.29
CA GLU A 184 -7.30 6.65 10.71
C GLU A 184 -7.05 5.52 9.71
N MET A 185 -8.11 4.91 9.16
CA MET A 185 -7.99 3.82 8.18
C MET A 185 -7.19 4.23 6.95
N LYS A 186 -7.35 5.48 6.51
CA LYS A 186 -6.65 6.02 5.35
C LYS A 186 -5.13 6.07 5.59
N VAL A 187 -4.70 6.40 6.80
CA VAL A 187 -3.28 6.32 7.20
C VAL A 187 -2.86 4.86 7.43
N SER A 188 -3.71 4.06 8.08
CA SER A 188 -3.50 2.63 8.33
C SER A 188 -3.24 1.83 7.05
N ALA A 189 -3.85 2.22 5.93
CA ALA A 189 -3.62 1.63 4.61
C ALA A 189 -2.18 1.83 4.06
N MET A 190 -1.36 2.61 4.76
CA MET A 190 0.05 2.82 4.47
C MET A 190 0.97 2.31 5.61
N VAL A 191 0.43 1.50 6.53
CA VAL A 191 1.17 0.78 7.57
C VAL A 191 1.09 -0.71 7.27
N TYR A 192 2.24 -1.29 6.93
CA TYR A 192 2.40 -2.68 6.50
C TYR A 192 3.01 -3.53 7.62
N VAL A 193 3.06 -4.84 7.43
CA VAL A 193 3.76 -5.77 8.33
C VAL A 193 4.59 -6.73 7.49
N SER A 194 5.84 -6.97 7.92
CA SER A 194 6.73 -7.94 7.31
C SER A 194 7.30 -8.88 8.36
N GLY A 195 7.57 -10.13 7.97
CA GLY A 195 8.24 -11.12 8.80
C GLY A 195 8.62 -12.36 8.00
N HIS A 196 9.56 -13.15 8.52
CA HIS A 196 9.77 -14.50 8.02
C HIS A 196 8.55 -15.38 8.36
N THR A 197 8.20 -16.28 7.43
CA THR A 197 7.04 -17.15 7.56
C THR A 197 7.38 -18.59 7.20
N GLU A 198 6.65 -19.52 7.82
CA GLU A 198 6.60 -20.92 7.42
C GLU A 198 5.51 -21.12 6.36
N CYS A 199 5.89 -21.55 5.18
CA CYS A 199 4.93 -21.99 4.17
C CYS A 199 4.61 -23.46 4.39
N ILE A 200 3.32 -23.78 4.40
CA ILE A 200 2.84 -25.17 4.56
C ILE A 200 2.28 -25.76 3.26
N ASN A 201 2.21 -24.98 2.18
CA ASN A 201 1.83 -25.38 0.83
C ASN A 201 2.26 -24.27 -0.16
N ALA A 202 1.89 -24.37 -1.44
CA ALA A 202 2.30 -23.42 -2.48
C ALA A 202 1.49 -22.11 -2.46
N GLY A 203 0.43 -22.02 -1.65
CA GLY A 203 -0.39 -20.82 -1.49
C GLY A 203 -1.57 -20.74 -2.46
N GLU A 204 -2.04 -21.86 -3.01
CA GLU A 204 -3.16 -21.86 -3.96
C GLU A 204 -4.44 -21.32 -3.34
N ARG A 205 -5.22 -20.54 -4.10
CA ARG A 205 -6.44 -19.87 -3.59
C ARG A 205 -7.46 -20.80 -2.89
N ARG A 206 -7.45 -22.09 -3.20
CA ARG A 206 -8.38 -23.10 -2.63
C ARG A 206 -7.67 -24.19 -1.82
N ASN A 207 -6.44 -23.94 -1.35
CA ASN A 207 -5.65 -24.93 -0.62
C ASN A 207 -6.26 -25.33 0.74
N SER A 208 -7.15 -24.50 1.31
CA SER A 208 -7.87 -24.76 2.57
C SER A 208 -6.96 -25.12 3.75
N GLY A 209 -5.74 -24.59 3.77
CA GLY A 209 -4.76 -24.87 4.82
C GLY A 209 -4.18 -26.29 4.80
N VAL A 210 -4.37 -27.05 3.72
CA VAL A 210 -3.83 -28.40 3.57
C VAL A 210 -2.32 -28.34 3.49
N VAL A 211 -1.65 -29.16 4.30
CA VAL A 211 -0.18 -29.22 4.36
C VAL A 211 0.36 -30.03 3.17
N ARG A 212 1.30 -29.45 2.42
CA ARG A 212 2.06 -30.03 1.32
C ARG A 212 3.49 -29.49 1.36
N GLU A 213 4.45 -30.39 1.39
CA GLU A 213 5.89 -30.06 1.52
C GLU A 213 6.64 -30.23 0.19
N ASP A 214 6.01 -30.84 -0.80
CA ASP A 214 6.57 -31.05 -2.13
C ASP A 214 6.44 -29.79 -2.99
N ASN A 215 7.51 -29.44 -3.71
CA ASN A 215 7.54 -28.31 -4.65
C ASN A 215 7.13 -26.95 -4.06
N ILE A 216 7.41 -26.73 -2.77
CA ILE A 216 7.24 -25.43 -2.11
C ILE A 216 8.57 -24.86 -1.63
N GLU A 217 8.63 -23.54 -1.49
CA GLU A 217 9.55 -22.89 -0.57
C GLU A 217 8.97 -22.99 0.83
N THR A 218 9.62 -23.71 1.73
CA THR A 218 9.16 -23.81 3.12
C THR A 218 9.43 -22.54 3.93
N GLU A 219 10.30 -21.67 3.41
CA GLU A 219 10.76 -20.42 4.02
C GLU A 219 10.55 -19.25 3.06
N ALA A 220 9.97 -18.18 3.57
CA ALA A 220 9.84 -16.93 2.83
C ALA A 220 9.83 -15.75 3.79
N VAL A 221 9.97 -14.55 3.24
CA VAL A 221 9.48 -13.32 3.87
C VAL A 221 8.10 -13.03 3.31
N ILE A 222 7.14 -12.75 4.19
CA ILE A 222 5.78 -12.33 3.82
C ILE A 222 5.58 -10.86 4.17
N ILE A 223 5.05 -10.09 3.22
CA ILE A 223 4.72 -8.67 3.41
C ILE A 223 3.23 -8.47 3.17
N GLY A 224 2.51 -8.01 4.19
CA GLY A 224 1.11 -7.59 4.08
C GLY A 224 1.01 -6.19 3.51
N ALA A 225 0.68 -6.09 2.22
CA ALA A 225 0.62 -4.82 1.49
C ALA A 225 -0.83 -4.39 1.25
N ILE A 226 -1.14 -3.13 1.54
CA ILE A 226 -2.50 -2.59 1.45
C ILE A 226 -2.58 -1.64 0.26
N GLY A 227 -3.35 -2.06 -0.75
CA GLY A 227 -3.56 -1.29 -1.97
C GLY A 227 -4.69 -0.24 -1.84
N PRO A 228 -4.84 0.63 -2.85
CA PRO A 228 -5.90 1.63 -2.86
C PRO A 228 -7.30 1.01 -2.91
N ARG A 229 -8.26 1.56 -2.15
CA ARG A 229 -9.65 1.11 -2.03
C ARG A 229 -10.63 2.16 -2.57
N PHE A 230 -11.40 1.78 -3.59
CA PHE A 230 -12.42 2.65 -4.22
C PHE A 230 -13.87 2.14 -4.07
N GLN A 231 -14.14 1.36 -3.02
CA GLN A 231 -15.47 0.75 -2.79
C GLN A 231 -16.45 1.64 -1.99
N ARG A 232 -15.97 2.72 -1.39
CA ARG A 232 -16.79 3.66 -0.60
C ARG A 232 -16.53 5.07 -1.14
N GLU A 233 -17.56 5.71 -1.69
CA GLU A 233 -17.46 7.08 -2.18
C GLU A 233 -17.15 8.04 -1.03
N PHE A 234 -16.49 9.17 -1.29
CA PHE A 234 -16.15 10.17 -0.27
C PHE A 234 -15.25 9.68 0.86
N ARG A 235 -14.64 8.49 0.73
CA ARG A 235 -13.79 7.85 1.75
C ARG A 235 -12.53 7.24 1.15
N MET A 236 -11.52 7.03 2.00
CA MET A 236 -10.29 6.31 1.65
C MET A 236 -9.61 6.96 0.43
N ASP A 237 -9.18 6.17 -0.56
CA ASP A 237 -8.49 6.68 -1.74
C ASP A 237 -9.42 7.44 -2.70
N CYS A 238 -10.76 7.31 -2.57
CA CYS A 238 -11.70 8.12 -3.36
C CYS A 238 -11.53 9.62 -3.07
N GLU A 239 -11.24 9.98 -1.82
CA GLU A 239 -11.13 11.37 -1.40
C GLU A 239 -10.02 12.15 -2.11
N ASP A 240 -8.96 11.46 -2.55
CA ASP A 240 -7.76 12.10 -3.11
C ASP A 240 -7.55 11.79 -4.59
N VAL A 241 -7.89 10.58 -5.04
CA VAL A 241 -7.65 10.14 -6.41
C VAL A 241 -8.84 10.44 -7.32
N LEU A 242 -10.07 10.46 -6.79
CA LEU A 242 -11.25 10.79 -7.57
C LEU A 242 -11.59 12.26 -7.42
N VAL A 243 -11.85 12.90 -8.56
CA VAL A 243 -12.42 14.24 -8.63
C VAL A 243 -13.82 14.10 -9.19
N SER A 244 -14.84 14.31 -8.34
CA SER A 244 -16.25 14.22 -8.73
C SER A 244 -17.04 15.47 -8.42
N ALA A 245 -18.10 15.72 -9.18
CA ALA A 245 -18.96 16.91 -9.00
C ALA A 245 -19.63 16.98 -7.63
N GLU A 246 -19.86 15.83 -6.98
CA GLU A 246 -20.50 15.77 -5.66
C GLU A 246 -19.48 15.90 -4.52
N GLN A 247 -18.28 15.33 -4.68
CA GLN A 247 -17.24 15.28 -3.65
C GLN A 247 -16.38 16.55 -3.66
N ASN A 248 -15.91 16.94 -4.83
CA ASN A 248 -14.89 17.97 -4.99
C ASN A 248 -15.55 19.34 -5.15
N VAL A 249 -16.15 19.81 -4.06
CA VAL A 249 -16.81 21.12 -3.97
C VAL A 249 -16.24 21.93 -2.78
N PRO A 250 -16.33 23.27 -2.83
CA PRO A 250 -15.85 24.14 -1.74
C PRO A 250 -16.41 23.77 -0.36
N GLU A 251 -17.68 23.36 -0.28
CA GLU A 251 -18.35 22.98 0.97
C GLU A 251 -17.75 21.72 1.62
N GLN A 252 -17.06 20.89 0.84
CA GLN A 252 -16.30 19.73 1.30
C GLN A 252 -14.81 20.03 1.49
N GLY A 253 -14.39 21.29 1.33
CA GLY A 253 -13.03 21.77 1.57
C GLY A 253 -12.10 21.70 0.36
N TYR A 254 -12.60 21.32 -0.82
CA TYR A 254 -11.81 21.29 -2.06
C TYR A 254 -11.73 22.69 -2.70
N GLY A 255 -10.72 22.92 -3.54
CA GLY A 255 -10.42 24.21 -4.16
C GLY A 255 -9.46 25.09 -3.34
N GLU A 256 -9.11 26.24 -3.91
CA GLU A 256 -8.38 27.27 -3.16
C GLU A 256 -9.34 28.09 -2.30
N GLU A 257 -9.06 28.23 -1.01
CA GLU A 257 -9.53 29.38 -0.25
C GLU A 257 -8.68 30.59 -0.65
N VAL A 258 -8.94 31.14 -1.85
CA VAL A 258 -8.39 32.38 -2.43
C VAL A 258 -6.98 32.77 -1.92
N THR A 259 -5.93 32.43 -2.67
CA THR A 259 -4.85 33.40 -2.91
C THR A 259 -4.22 33.20 -4.29
N PRO A 260 -4.33 34.18 -5.20
CA PRO A 260 -3.80 34.05 -6.55
C PRO A 260 -2.29 34.24 -6.53
N THR A 261 -1.52 33.17 -6.35
CA THR A 261 -0.14 33.14 -6.84
C THR A 261 0.33 31.70 -7.04
N THR A 262 0.71 31.43 -8.28
CA THR A 262 1.25 30.17 -8.75
C THR A 262 2.44 29.67 -7.94
N CYS A 263 2.46 28.35 -7.74
CA CYS A 263 3.64 27.50 -7.52
C CYS A 263 4.40 27.63 -6.18
N LEU A 264 4.39 26.53 -5.42
CA LEU A 264 5.35 26.05 -4.42
C LEU A 264 5.74 26.95 -3.23
N ASN A 265 5.75 28.27 -3.35
CA ASN A 265 6.20 29.19 -2.30
C ASN A 265 5.11 29.45 -1.24
N VAL A 266 3.83 29.27 -1.58
CA VAL A 266 2.70 29.43 -0.66
C VAL A 266 2.56 28.23 0.29
N LEU A 267 2.93 27.01 -0.14
CA LEU A 267 2.98 25.82 0.72
C LEU A 267 4.04 25.95 1.83
N LYS A 268 5.05 26.81 1.67
CA LYS A 268 6.13 26.95 2.66
C LYS A 268 5.83 27.93 3.80
N ASN A 269 5.00 28.95 3.59
CA ASN A 269 4.95 30.10 4.50
C ASN A 269 3.54 30.53 4.94
N THR A 270 2.50 29.77 4.65
CA THR A 270 1.13 30.24 4.91
C THR A 270 0.23 29.16 5.49
N TYR A 271 0.53 28.78 6.74
CA TYR A 271 -0.53 28.48 7.71
C TYR A 271 -1.28 29.81 7.95
N VAL A 272 -2.16 30.21 7.03
CA VAL A 272 -2.99 31.40 7.22
C VAL A 272 -3.98 31.09 8.35
N ARG A 273 -3.81 31.76 9.48
CA ARG A 273 -4.70 31.76 10.65
C ARG A 273 -6.02 32.49 10.39
N ASN A 274 -6.65 32.31 9.24
CA ASN A 274 -8.03 32.73 9.03
C ASN A 274 -8.83 31.45 8.84
N ASN A 275 -9.74 31.17 9.79
CA ASN A 275 -10.81 30.17 9.80
C ASN A 275 -11.10 29.42 8.48
N ALA A 276 -10.12 28.69 7.96
CA ALA A 276 -10.30 27.69 6.94
C ALA A 276 -11.08 26.57 7.61
N SER A 277 -12.23 26.19 7.05
CA SER A 277 -13.02 25.13 7.66
C SER A 277 -12.13 23.89 7.90
N GLY A 278 -12.33 23.14 8.98
CA GLY A 278 -11.52 21.95 9.26
C GLY A 278 -11.46 21.00 8.05
N ARG A 279 -12.49 20.97 7.21
CA ARG A 279 -12.52 20.24 5.93
C ARG A 279 -11.47 20.72 4.93
N HIS A 280 -11.27 22.03 4.78
CA HIS A 280 -10.24 22.58 3.92
C HIS A 280 -8.84 22.17 4.39
N MET A 281 -8.56 22.34 5.68
CA MET A 281 -7.27 21.95 6.27
C MET A 281 -6.99 20.44 6.13
N TRP A 282 -8.04 19.60 6.16
CA TRP A 282 -7.94 18.17 5.86
C TRP A 282 -7.48 17.94 4.42
N ARG A 283 -8.07 18.65 3.45
CA ARG A 283 -7.68 18.54 2.04
C ARG A 283 -6.28 19.06 1.77
N GLN A 284 -5.87 20.16 2.41
CA GLN A 284 -4.50 20.68 2.29
C GLN A 284 -3.44 19.69 2.79
N MET A 285 -3.67 19.03 3.92
CA MET A 285 -2.76 18.00 4.43
C MET A 285 -2.52 16.88 3.41
N TRP A 286 -3.58 16.35 2.79
CA TRP A 286 -3.47 15.30 1.79
C TRP A 286 -2.90 15.81 0.46
N ALA A 287 -3.25 17.03 0.04
CA ALA A 287 -2.67 17.70 -1.11
C ALA A 287 -1.15 17.91 -0.95
N GLU A 288 -0.69 18.26 0.24
CA GLU A 288 0.72 18.38 0.58
C GLU A 288 1.43 17.03 0.58
N PHE A 289 0.83 15.99 1.18
CA PHE A 289 1.38 14.63 1.17
C PHE A 289 1.64 14.15 -0.26
N TYR A 290 0.62 14.26 -1.12
CA TYR A 290 0.71 13.91 -2.52
C TYR A 290 1.39 14.97 -3.38
N GLN A 291 1.68 16.17 -2.89
CA GLN A 291 2.21 17.29 -3.68
C GLN A 291 1.44 17.50 -4.98
N VAL A 292 0.12 17.58 -4.86
CA VAL A 292 -0.80 17.89 -5.96
C VAL A 292 -1.74 19.00 -5.51
N HIS A 293 -2.39 19.65 -6.47
CA HIS A 293 -3.42 20.63 -6.17
C HIS A 293 -4.75 19.93 -5.84
N SER A 294 -5.47 20.43 -4.83
CA SER A 294 -6.78 19.93 -4.41
C SER A 294 -7.90 20.62 -5.19
N TYR A 295 -8.11 20.22 -6.44
CA TYR A 295 -9.13 20.83 -7.31
C TYR A 295 -10.57 20.59 -6.82
N THR A 296 -11.42 21.59 -7.01
CA THR A 296 -12.86 21.35 -7.22
C THR A 296 -13.09 20.71 -8.58
N TYR A 297 -14.24 20.05 -8.76
CA TYR A 297 -14.61 19.48 -10.05
C TYR A 297 -14.77 20.56 -11.13
N GLU A 298 -15.37 21.70 -10.79
CA GLU A 298 -15.56 22.83 -11.70
C GLU A 298 -14.22 23.45 -12.13
N GLU A 299 -13.29 23.65 -11.19
CA GLU A 299 -11.93 24.10 -11.51
C GLU A 299 -11.24 23.11 -12.46
N LEU A 300 -11.21 21.82 -12.12
CA LEU A 300 -10.51 20.83 -12.93
C LEU A 300 -11.07 20.79 -14.35
N THR A 301 -12.40 20.75 -14.49
CA THR A 301 -13.06 20.64 -15.80
C THR A 301 -13.07 21.95 -16.60
N GLY A 302 -12.93 23.10 -15.93
CA GLY A 302 -12.81 24.41 -16.56
C GLY A 302 -11.40 24.75 -17.05
N TYR A 303 -10.35 24.32 -16.33
CA TYR A 303 -8.96 24.69 -16.62
C TYR A 303 -8.16 23.64 -17.38
N ILE A 304 -8.49 22.36 -17.20
CA ILE A 304 -7.66 21.27 -17.69
C ILE A 304 -8.45 20.49 -18.75
N SER A 305 -7.83 20.24 -19.89
CA SER A 305 -8.39 19.32 -20.88
C SER A 305 -8.41 17.92 -20.27
N VAL A 306 -9.55 17.54 -19.67
CA VAL A 306 -9.78 16.16 -19.24
C VAL A 306 -9.72 15.31 -20.50
N SER A 307 -8.66 14.52 -20.62
CA SER A 307 -8.37 13.80 -21.86
C SER A 307 -9.39 12.69 -22.03
N ASN A 308 -10.23 12.84 -23.05
CA ASN A 308 -11.14 11.80 -23.50
C ASN A 308 -10.39 10.86 -24.45
N THR A 309 -9.29 10.25 -23.98
CA THR A 309 -8.65 9.19 -24.76
C THR A 309 -9.68 8.10 -25.03
N LYS A 310 -10.18 8.10 -26.27
CA LYS A 310 -11.30 7.25 -26.71
C LYS A 310 -10.91 5.78 -26.66
N ASP A 311 -9.62 5.52 -26.89
CA ASP A 311 -9.05 4.19 -26.75
C ASP A 311 -8.92 3.82 -25.27
N ALA A 312 -9.84 3.00 -24.79
CA ALA A 312 -9.84 2.51 -23.41
C ALA A 312 -8.51 1.83 -23.01
N GLN A 313 -7.75 1.30 -23.98
CA GLN A 313 -6.45 0.65 -23.75
C GLN A 313 -5.29 1.64 -23.59
N LYS A 314 -5.52 2.95 -23.79
CA LYS A 314 -4.48 3.99 -23.66
C LYS A 314 -4.74 4.97 -22.53
N LYS A 315 -5.84 4.82 -21.77
CA LYS A 315 -6.16 5.69 -20.63
C LYS A 315 -5.05 5.78 -19.59
N TYR A 316 -4.15 4.80 -19.52
CA TYR A 316 -2.99 4.82 -18.64
C TYR A 316 -1.96 5.91 -18.99
N THR A 317 -2.00 6.52 -20.19
CA THR A 317 -1.06 7.58 -20.57
C THR A 317 -1.41 8.94 -19.98
N ASP A 318 -2.68 9.12 -19.65
CA ASP A 318 -3.26 10.40 -19.28
C ASP A 318 -3.11 10.62 -17.78
N ARG A 319 -2.97 11.88 -17.34
CA ARG A 319 -3.05 12.18 -15.91
C ARG A 319 -4.50 12.08 -15.42
N TYR A 320 -5.41 12.80 -16.08
CA TYR A 320 -6.81 12.88 -15.69
C TYR A 320 -7.68 12.04 -16.62
N VAL A 321 -8.23 10.95 -16.10
CA VAL A 321 -8.99 9.98 -16.88
C VAL A 321 -10.48 10.11 -16.57
N GLN A 322 -11.28 10.46 -17.57
CA GLN A 322 -12.74 10.39 -17.45
C GLN A 322 -13.18 8.92 -17.30
N LEU A 323 -13.86 8.62 -16.19
CA LEU A 323 -14.45 7.31 -15.94
C LEU A 323 -15.77 7.15 -16.70
N SER A 324 -16.24 5.91 -16.80
CA SER A 324 -17.55 5.60 -17.41
C SER A 324 -18.71 6.17 -16.61
N ARG A 325 -18.56 6.35 -15.30
CA ARG A 325 -19.51 7.09 -14.47
C ARG A 325 -19.40 8.58 -14.83
N PRO A 326 -20.50 9.24 -15.22
CA PRO A 326 -20.50 10.67 -15.51
C PRO A 326 -19.95 11.47 -14.34
N HIS A 327 -19.27 12.58 -14.65
CA HIS A 327 -18.74 13.50 -13.64
C HIS A 327 -17.74 12.89 -12.65
N HIS A 328 -17.06 11.80 -13.02
CA HIS A 328 -15.98 11.21 -12.23
C HIS A 328 -14.68 11.19 -13.04
N VAL A 329 -13.67 11.91 -12.55
CA VAL A 329 -12.33 11.96 -13.12
C VAL A 329 -11.36 11.26 -12.17
N PHE A 330 -10.49 10.42 -12.71
CA PHE A 330 -9.46 9.71 -11.96
C PHE A 330 -8.09 10.37 -12.19
N ASP A 331 -7.37 10.74 -11.13
CA ASP A 331 -6.01 11.30 -11.21
C ASP A 331 -4.94 10.20 -11.06
N ASN A 332 -4.34 9.80 -12.19
CA ASN A 332 -3.26 8.83 -12.23
C ASN A 332 -1.99 9.30 -11.49
N GLU A 333 -1.78 10.60 -11.26
CA GLU A 333 -0.62 11.09 -10.50
C GLU A 333 -0.77 10.77 -9.01
N VAL A 334 -1.96 11.01 -8.44
CA VAL A 334 -2.24 10.68 -7.03
C VAL A 334 -2.20 9.17 -6.83
N TYR A 335 -2.81 8.41 -7.75
CA TYR A 335 -2.75 6.95 -7.73
C TYR A 335 -1.31 6.42 -7.83
N TYR A 336 -0.49 6.97 -8.73
CA TYR A 336 0.94 6.65 -8.82
C TYR A 336 1.67 6.88 -7.50
N LYS A 337 1.50 8.05 -6.87
CA LYS A 337 2.16 8.39 -5.60
C LYS A 337 1.70 7.50 -4.46
N ARG A 338 0.41 7.15 -4.42
CA ARG A 338 -0.14 6.19 -3.46
C ARG A 338 0.46 4.78 -3.63
N LEU A 339 0.68 4.35 -4.87
CA LEU A 339 1.35 3.07 -5.17
C LEU A 339 2.87 3.13 -4.93
N ALA A 340 3.49 4.30 -5.07
CA ALA A 340 4.91 4.48 -4.81
C ALA A 340 5.27 4.14 -3.36
N VAL A 341 4.42 4.52 -2.41
CA VAL A 341 4.57 4.15 -0.98
C VAL A 341 4.64 2.63 -0.79
N ILE A 342 3.78 1.88 -1.49
CA ILE A 342 3.77 0.40 -1.43
C ILE A 342 5.03 -0.15 -2.07
N ALA A 343 5.33 0.27 -3.30
CA ALA A 343 6.44 -0.27 -4.09
C ALA A 343 7.79 -0.03 -3.40
N ASP A 344 8.03 1.20 -2.92
CA ASP A 344 9.28 1.55 -2.24
C ASP A 344 9.45 0.73 -0.96
N THR A 345 8.40 0.60 -0.15
CA THR A 345 8.45 -0.18 1.08
C THR A 345 8.73 -1.66 0.82
N VAL A 346 8.06 -2.26 -0.17
CA VAL A 346 8.25 -3.67 -0.54
C VAL A 346 9.66 -3.93 -1.06
N PHE A 347 10.18 -3.09 -1.95
CA PHE A 347 11.50 -3.31 -2.56
C PHE A 347 12.63 -3.09 -1.56
N ILE A 348 12.57 -2.04 -0.75
CA ILE A 348 13.61 -1.75 0.25
C ILE A 348 13.63 -2.85 1.32
N GLU A 349 12.46 -3.28 1.81
CA GLU A 349 12.38 -4.40 2.75
C GLU A 349 12.94 -5.69 2.14
N ALA A 350 12.57 -6.02 0.90
CA ALA A 350 13.05 -7.21 0.22
C ALA A 350 14.58 -7.20 0.06
N ASP A 351 15.16 -6.05 -0.30
CA ASP A 351 16.60 -5.87 -0.42
C ASP A 351 17.30 -6.08 0.92
N HIS A 352 16.79 -5.42 1.97
CA HIS A 352 17.35 -5.51 3.31
C HIS A 352 17.30 -6.93 3.87
N ARG A 353 16.16 -7.64 3.71
CA ARG A 353 16.02 -9.04 4.14
C ARG A 353 17.00 -9.95 3.40
N ALA A 354 17.15 -9.76 2.10
CA ALA A 354 18.06 -10.56 1.28
C ALA A 354 19.53 -10.30 1.67
N GLN A 355 19.88 -9.03 1.96
CA GLN A 355 21.19 -8.66 2.49
C GLN A 355 21.50 -9.39 3.81
N LEU A 356 20.56 -9.37 4.77
CA LEU A 356 20.73 -10.03 6.07
C LEU A 356 20.91 -11.55 5.94
N GLU A 357 20.32 -12.16 4.90
CA GLU A 357 20.49 -13.58 4.61
C GLU A 357 21.67 -13.90 3.68
N ASN A 358 22.42 -12.89 3.21
CA ASN A 358 23.46 -13.04 2.20
C ASN A 358 22.97 -13.81 0.95
N LYS A 359 21.77 -13.45 0.47
CA LYS A 359 21.12 -14.02 -0.71
C LYS A 359 20.68 -12.91 -1.67
N MET A 360 20.31 -13.29 -2.88
CA MET A 360 19.48 -12.44 -3.73
C MET A 360 17.99 -12.71 -3.45
N ALA A 361 17.14 -11.69 -3.51
CA ALA A 361 15.69 -11.80 -3.40
C ALA A 361 15.04 -12.11 -4.75
N TYR A 362 14.03 -12.97 -4.69
CA TYR A 362 12.96 -13.13 -5.67
C TYR A 362 11.68 -12.54 -5.08
N VAL A 363 11.22 -11.40 -5.62
CA VAL A 363 10.06 -10.67 -5.10
C VAL A 363 8.83 -11.04 -5.92
N ASN A 364 7.88 -11.75 -5.31
CA ASN A 364 6.61 -12.13 -5.91
C ASN A 364 5.49 -11.16 -5.49
N ILE A 365 5.10 -10.29 -6.41
CA ILE A 365 4.09 -9.24 -6.23
C ILE A 365 2.71 -9.75 -6.66
N ILE A 366 1.74 -9.70 -5.75
CA ILE A 366 0.32 -9.90 -6.04
C ILE A 366 -0.35 -8.53 -6.17
N GLY A 367 -1.41 -8.43 -6.99
CA GLY A 367 -2.14 -7.18 -7.19
C GLY A 367 -2.84 -6.67 -5.95
N CYS A 368 -2.27 -5.65 -5.28
CA CYS A 368 -2.86 -5.00 -4.12
C CYS A 368 -3.82 -3.88 -4.57
N GLY A 369 -5.09 -3.95 -4.18
CA GLY A 369 -6.13 -3.00 -4.63
C GLY A 369 -6.63 -3.21 -6.07
N LEU A 370 -6.11 -4.22 -6.78
CA LEU A 370 -6.52 -4.55 -8.15
C LEU A 370 -7.69 -5.54 -8.23
N GLY A 371 -8.20 -6.02 -7.10
CA GLY A 371 -9.30 -6.99 -7.04
C GLY A 371 -10.67 -6.32 -7.22
N VAL A 372 -11.54 -6.49 -6.23
CA VAL A 372 -12.85 -5.81 -6.15
C VAL A 372 -12.72 -4.31 -5.84
N TRP A 373 -11.53 -3.84 -5.47
CA TRP A 373 -11.31 -2.44 -5.07
C TRP A 373 -11.07 -1.47 -6.21
N LYS A 374 -10.67 -1.92 -7.40
CA LYS A 374 -10.51 -1.04 -8.57
C LYS A 374 -11.87 -0.69 -9.18
N ILE A 375 -11.95 0.49 -9.79
CA ILE A 375 -13.15 1.01 -10.48
C ILE A 375 -12.95 1.15 -12.00
N SER A 376 -11.72 0.96 -12.48
CA SER A 376 -11.42 1.01 -13.91
C SER A 376 -10.31 0.06 -14.32
N LYS A 377 -10.37 -0.46 -15.55
CA LYS A 377 -9.41 -1.44 -16.08
C LYS A 377 -8.00 -0.87 -16.22
N HIS A 378 -7.87 0.40 -16.59
CA HIS A 378 -6.57 1.06 -16.80
C HIS A 378 -5.72 1.14 -15.52
N GLN A 379 -6.32 1.01 -14.33
CA GLN A 379 -5.58 0.97 -13.06
C GLN A 379 -4.56 -0.18 -13.00
N VAL A 380 -4.80 -1.28 -13.71
CA VAL A 380 -3.83 -2.39 -13.79
C VAL A 380 -2.57 -1.96 -14.55
N ASP A 381 -2.72 -1.21 -15.63
CA ASP A 381 -1.60 -0.70 -16.43
C ASP A 381 -0.81 0.34 -15.63
N VAL A 382 -1.51 1.28 -15.01
CA VAL A 382 -0.87 2.30 -14.16
C VAL A 382 -0.19 1.63 -12.96
N TYR A 383 -0.76 0.55 -12.39
CA TYR A 383 -0.12 -0.20 -11.31
C TYR A 383 1.21 -0.80 -11.74
N VAL A 384 1.24 -1.56 -12.83
CA VAL A 384 2.47 -2.18 -13.36
C VAL A 384 3.50 -1.10 -13.67
N LEU A 385 3.11 -0.03 -14.37
CA LEU A 385 4.02 1.06 -14.71
C LEU A 385 4.53 1.81 -13.47
N SER A 386 3.71 2.01 -12.44
CA SER A 386 4.10 2.66 -11.19
C SER A 386 5.18 1.86 -10.47
N VAL A 387 4.94 0.55 -10.30
CA VAL A 387 5.91 -0.36 -9.66
C VAL A 387 7.22 -0.41 -10.43
N LEU A 388 7.17 -0.51 -11.77
CA LEU A 388 8.36 -0.50 -12.62
C LEU A 388 9.14 0.83 -12.55
N ALA A 389 8.43 1.96 -12.52
CA ALA A 389 9.03 3.29 -12.41
C ALA A 389 9.79 3.42 -11.07
N ARG A 390 9.20 2.95 -9.97
CA ARG A 390 9.83 2.95 -8.64
C ARG A 390 11.02 1.98 -8.56
N LEU A 391 10.87 0.75 -9.06
CA LEU A 391 11.96 -0.21 -9.16
C LEU A 391 13.18 0.41 -9.86
N ARG A 392 12.96 1.05 -11.01
CA ARG A 392 14.03 1.72 -11.76
C ARG A 392 14.64 2.89 -11.00
N HIS A 393 13.82 3.70 -10.32
CA HIS A 393 14.30 4.84 -9.54
C HIS A 393 15.24 4.37 -8.41
N LEU A 394 14.81 3.38 -7.61
CA LEU A 394 15.60 2.81 -6.53
C LEU A 394 16.87 2.11 -7.02
N LEU A 395 16.76 1.33 -8.10
CA LEU A 395 17.91 0.67 -8.72
C LEU A 395 18.97 1.70 -9.16
N ARG A 396 18.57 2.81 -9.80
CA ARG A 396 19.49 3.88 -10.21
C ARG A 396 20.14 4.61 -9.03
N GLY A 397 19.38 4.80 -7.96
CA GLY A 397 19.86 5.34 -6.70
C GLY A 397 20.85 4.43 -5.95
N SER A 398 21.15 3.24 -6.48
CA SER A 398 21.93 2.19 -5.81
C SER A 398 21.26 1.65 -4.54
N GLY A 399 19.95 1.90 -4.37
CA GLY A 399 19.16 1.47 -3.21
C GLY A 399 18.67 0.02 -3.28
N LEU A 400 18.89 -0.66 -4.41
CA LEU A 400 18.62 -2.09 -4.58
C LEU A 400 19.89 -2.76 -5.07
N GLN A 401 20.45 -3.68 -4.27
CA GLN A 401 21.67 -4.46 -4.56
C GLN A 401 21.46 -5.96 -4.42
N HIS A 402 20.42 -6.38 -3.71
CA HIS A 402 20.09 -7.76 -3.39
C HIS A 402 18.77 -8.21 -4.02
N VAL A 403 17.95 -7.32 -4.58
CA VAL A 403 16.79 -7.72 -5.39
C VAL A 403 17.25 -8.16 -6.80
N ALA A 404 17.16 -9.46 -7.12
CA ALA A 404 17.53 -9.96 -8.45
C ALA A 404 16.35 -10.06 -9.41
N ASP A 405 15.18 -10.46 -8.90
CA ASP A 405 14.03 -10.79 -9.73
C ASP A 405 12.74 -10.26 -9.10
N VAL A 406 11.88 -9.71 -9.94
CA VAL A 406 10.53 -9.26 -9.57
C VAL A 406 9.53 -9.97 -10.47
N ASN A 407 8.52 -10.60 -9.87
CA ASN A 407 7.42 -11.23 -10.60
C ASN A 407 6.09 -10.58 -10.26
N PHE A 408 5.34 -10.14 -11.28
CA PHE A 408 3.93 -9.81 -11.14
C PHE A 408 3.08 -11.07 -11.32
N ALA A 409 2.61 -11.63 -10.21
CA ALA A 409 1.79 -12.84 -10.18
C ALA A 409 0.30 -12.51 -10.29
N PHE A 410 -0.40 -13.19 -11.20
CA PHE A 410 -1.84 -13.04 -11.44
C PHE A 410 -2.29 -11.62 -11.81
N ILE A 411 -1.39 -10.82 -12.40
CA ILE A 411 -1.69 -9.47 -12.89
C ILE A 411 -1.64 -9.51 -14.41
N THR A 412 -2.74 -9.11 -15.06
CA THR A 412 -2.87 -9.08 -16.52
C THR A 412 -3.09 -7.64 -16.98
N PRO A 413 -2.03 -6.89 -17.32
CA PRO A 413 -2.16 -5.58 -17.93
C PRO A 413 -2.58 -5.68 -19.40
N SER A 414 -2.83 -4.55 -20.06
CA SER A 414 -3.18 -4.48 -21.47
C SER A 414 -2.05 -4.97 -22.39
N ASP A 415 -2.42 -5.37 -23.61
CA ASP A 415 -1.46 -5.81 -24.64
C ASP A 415 -0.38 -4.76 -24.93
N THR A 416 -0.71 -3.47 -24.79
CA THR A 416 0.24 -2.37 -24.97
C THR A 416 1.34 -2.39 -23.91
N ILE A 417 0.98 -2.68 -22.65
CA ILE A 417 1.95 -2.81 -21.56
C ILE A 417 2.73 -4.13 -21.70
N LEU A 418 2.07 -5.23 -22.05
CA LEU A 418 2.73 -6.52 -22.30
C LEU A 418 3.76 -6.42 -23.44
N ALA A 419 3.50 -5.63 -24.47
CA ALA A 419 4.43 -5.40 -25.57
C ALA A 419 5.74 -4.70 -25.14
N MET A 420 5.80 -4.10 -23.94
CA MET A 420 7.03 -3.55 -23.36
C MET A 420 7.94 -4.63 -22.77
N PHE A 421 7.46 -5.88 -22.65
CA PHE A 421 8.22 -7.03 -22.22
C PHE A 421 8.73 -7.80 -23.44
N SER A 422 10.04 -7.99 -23.52
CA SER A 422 10.78 -8.46 -24.69
C SER A 422 10.56 -9.91 -25.09
N ASN A 423 10.28 -10.81 -24.14
CA ASN A 423 10.24 -12.26 -24.40
C ASN A 423 8.93 -12.83 -23.89
N ALA A 424 8.00 -13.14 -24.80
CA ALA A 424 6.83 -13.95 -24.51
C ALA A 424 7.18 -15.43 -24.78
N THR A 425 7.13 -16.27 -23.75
CA THR A 425 7.29 -17.73 -23.89
C THR A 425 6.08 -18.46 -23.32
N GLY A 426 5.59 -19.52 -23.99
CA GLY A 426 4.45 -20.33 -23.54
C GLY A 426 3.14 -20.10 -24.30
N SER A 427 2.09 -20.83 -23.93
CA SER A 427 0.71 -20.67 -24.45
C SER A 427 -0.11 -19.74 -23.55
N SER A 428 -1.32 -19.30 -23.96
CA SER A 428 -2.11 -18.26 -23.28
C SER A 428 -2.21 -18.37 -21.74
N LYS A 429 -2.21 -19.57 -21.13
CA LYS A 429 -2.24 -19.77 -19.67
C LYS A 429 -0.87 -19.88 -18.99
N THR A 430 0.19 -20.13 -19.76
CA THR A 430 1.59 -20.29 -19.29
C THR A 430 2.50 -19.18 -19.81
N ALA A 431 1.91 -18.14 -20.40
CA ALA A 431 2.62 -17.03 -20.99
C ALA A 431 3.45 -16.32 -19.92
N GLU A 432 4.74 -16.24 -20.18
CA GLU A 432 5.72 -15.54 -19.36
C GLU A 432 6.26 -14.38 -20.19
N TYR A 433 6.16 -13.16 -19.64
CA TYR A 433 6.64 -11.93 -20.28
C TYR A 433 7.80 -11.36 -19.48
N LYS A 434 8.98 -11.18 -20.10
CA LYS A 434 10.20 -10.73 -19.41
C LYS A 434 10.79 -9.43 -19.95
N THR A 435 11.33 -8.62 -19.05
CA THR A 435 12.21 -7.48 -19.34
C THR A 435 13.35 -7.43 -18.32
N PHE A 436 14.40 -6.68 -18.64
CA PHE A 436 15.59 -6.54 -17.79
C PHE A 436 15.93 -5.07 -17.60
N PHE A 437 16.10 -4.65 -16.34
CA PHE A 437 16.53 -3.31 -15.98
C PHE A 437 18.03 -3.33 -15.68
N GLU A 438 18.83 -2.92 -16.67
CA GLU A 438 20.29 -2.89 -16.55
C GLU A 438 20.76 -1.82 -15.54
N ASN A 439 21.68 -2.22 -14.67
CA ASN A 439 22.50 -1.33 -13.85
C ASN A 439 23.85 -2.01 -13.57
N LYS A 440 24.93 -1.46 -14.14
CA LYS A 440 26.29 -2.00 -13.99
C LYS A 440 26.83 -2.01 -12.55
N LYS A 441 26.22 -1.23 -11.64
CA LYS A 441 26.59 -1.23 -10.21
C LYS A 441 25.92 -2.36 -9.43
N HIS A 442 24.83 -2.93 -9.97
CA HIS A 442 24.15 -4.05 -9.35
C HIS A 442 24.99 -5.33 -9.50
N PRO A 443 25.13 -6.20 -8.48
CA PRO A 443 25.93 -7.43 -8.55
C PRO A 443 25.57 -8.35 -9.71
N ASN A 444 24.29 -8.42 -10.08
CA ASN A 444 23.81 -9.20 -11.22
C ASN A 444 23.71 -8.40 -12.53
N GLY A 445 24.29 -7.21 -12.59
CA GLY A 445 24.21 -6.28 -13.74
C GLY A 445 22.84 -5.64 -13.95
N GLY A 446 21.85 -5.97 -13.14
CA GLY A 446 20.50 -5.42 -13.17
C GLY A 446 19.47 -6.33 -12.50
N ILE A 447 18.18 -6.04 -12.76
CA ILE A 447 17.03 -6.76 -12.19
C ILE A 447 16.17 -7.33 -13.32
N ASN A 448 15.82 -8.61 -13.24
CA ASN A 448 14.83 -9.22 -14.14
C ASN A 448 13.43 -8.90 -13.63
N VAL A 449 12.54 -8.55 -14.56
CA VAL A 449 11.11 -8.39 -14.24
C VAL A 449 10.27 -9.27 -15.15
N THR A 450 9.41 -10.05 -14.51
CA THR A 450 8.56 -11.03 -15.18
C THR A 450 7.09 -10.77 -14.86
N ILE A 451 6.21 -10.99 -15.83
CA ILE A 451 4.78 -11.18 -15.60
C ILE A 451 4.48 -12.64 -15.89
N LYS A 452 4.22 -13.43 -14.84
CA LYS A 452 3.72 -14.80 -14.93
C LYS A 452 2.87 -15.16 -13.72
N SER A 453 1.86 -15.99 -13.95
CA SER A 453 1.12 -16.61 -12.86
C SER A 453 2.00 -17.64 -12.16
N ARG A 454 2.13 -17.50 -10.84
CA ARG A 454 2.87 -18.40 -9.96
C ARG A 454 2.23 -18.34 -8.58
N GLU A 455 2.04 -19.50 -7.96
CA GLU A 455 1.53 -19.57 -6.59
C GLU A 455 2.57 -18.98 -5.61
N PRO A 456 2.15 -18.23 -4.58
CA PRO A 456 3.05 -17.39 -3.79
C PRO A 456 4.30 -18.12 -3.27
N SER A 457 4.14 -19.34 -2.76
CA SER A 457 5.17 -20.14 -2.09
C SER A 457 5.60 -21.39 -2.87
N SER A 458 5.35 -21.45 -4.20
CA SER A 458 5.95 -22.51 -5.03
C SER A 458 7.48 -22.51 -4.94
N LYS A 459 8.12 -23.67 -5.05
CA LYS A 459 9.59 -23.76 -5.02
C LYS A 459 10.25 -22.93 -6.12
N LEU A 460 11.32 -22.22 -5.78
CA LEU A 460 12.18 -21.53 -6.74
C LEU A 460 13.14 -22.57 -7.37
N VAL A 461 13.23 -22.55 -8.70
CA VAL A 461 13.95 -23.56 -9.48
C VAL A 461 14.81 -22.91 -10.56
N GLY A 462 15.74 -23.68 -11.13
CA GLY A 462 16.61 -23.19 -12.20
C GLY A 462 17.45 -21.99 -11.74
N ALA A 463 17.43 -20.90 -12.50
CA ALA A 463 18.17 -19.68 -12.18
C ALA A 463 17.68 -18.96 -10.91
N ASP A 464 16.50 -19.31 -10.39
CA ASP A 464 15.93 -18.73 -9.18
C ASP A 464 16.22 -19.56 -7.92
N ALA A 465 16.76 -20.77 -8.06
CA ALA A 465 17.03 -21.65 -6.93
C ALA A 465 18.01 -21.01 -5.95
N GLY A 466 17.70 -21.09 -4.65
CA GLY A 466 18.53 -20.56 -3.56
C GLY A 466 18.35 -19.06 -3.26
N LYS A 467 17.55 -18.33 -4.05
CA LYS A 467 17.16 -16.96 -3.73
C LYS A 467 16.22 -16.92 -2.52
N LEU A 468 16.22 -15.81 -1.79
CA LEU A 468 15.23 -15.54 -0.76
C LEU A 468 13.89 -15.23 -1.43
N LEU A 469 12.87 -16.05 -1.19
CA LEU A 469 11.51 -15.75 -1.62
C LEU A 469 10.91 -14.65 -0.74
N VAL A 470 10.54 -13.52 -1.35
CA VAL A 470 9.76 -12.46 -0.71
C VAL A 470 8.40 -12.41 -1.39
N LEU A 471 7.34 -12.71 -0.67
CA LEU A 471 5.97 -12.72 -1.19
C LEU A 471 5.12 -11.63 -0.57
N THR A 472 4.30 -11.00 -1.39
CA THR A 472 3.30 -10.03 -0.92
C THR A 472 1.92 -10.67 -0.91
N TYR A 473 1.06 -10.24 0.02
CA TYR A 473 -0.37 -10.54 -0.03
C TYR A 473 -1.18 -9.24 0.13
N PRO A 474 -2.33 -9.13 -0.56
CA PRO A 474 -3.21 -7.99 -0.41
C PRO A 474 -3.87 -8.03 0.97
N TRP A 475 -3.75 -6.93 1.70
CA TRP A 475 -4.32 -6.74 3.03
C TRP A 475 -5.25 -5.52 3.06
N ASP A 476 -5.99 -5.34 4.16
CA ASP A 476 -6.98 -4.28 4.38
C ASP A 476 -6.54 -3.33 5.49
N GLY A 477 -6.77 -2.02 5.28
CA GLY A 477 -6.41 -0.95 6.22
C GLY A 477 -7.14 -1.00 7.55
N ASN A 478 -8.23 -1.76 7.65
CA ASN A 478 -9.05 -1.90 8.84
C ASN A 478 -9.31 -3.35 9.25
N ALA A 479 -8.52 -4.31 8.73
CA ALA A 479 -8.57 -5.70 9.18
C ALA A 479 -7.25 -6.16 9.79
N HIS A 480 -7.28 -7.11 10.72
CA HIS A 480 -6.11 -7.86 11.16
C HIS A 480 -5.49 -8.67 10.00
N PRO A 481 -4.20 -9.05 10.05
CA PRO A 481 -3.59 -9.91 9.05
C PRO A 481 -4.41 -11.21 8.88
N GLY A 482 -4.78 -11.52 7.64
CA GLY A 482 -5.65 -12.65 7.30
C GLY A 482 -7.06 -12.23 6.87
N ASN A 483 -7.64 -11.18 7.45
CA ASN A 483 -8.96 -10.64 7.12
C ASN A 483 -10.07 -11.71 7.04
N GLU A 484 -10.43 -12.17 5.84
CA GLU A 484 -11.43 -13.24 5.60
C GLU A 484 -10.95 -14.66 5.91
N PHE A 485 -9.66 -14.83 6.29
CA PHE A 485 -9.02 -16.12 6.51
C PHE A 485 -9.84 -17.08 7.37
#